data_AF-A0A931DEA1-F1
#
_entry.id   AF-A0A931DEA1-F1
#
_cell.length_a   1.000
_cell.length_b   1.000
_cell.length_c   1.000
_cell.angle_alpha   90.00
_cell.angle_beta   90.00
_cell.angle_gamma   90.00
#
_symmetry.space_group_name_H-M   'P 1'
#
loop_
_entity.id
_entity.type
_entity.pdbx_description
1 polymer ?
#
loop_
_entity_poly.entity_id
_entity_poly.type
_entity_poly.pdbx_seq_one_letter_code
_entity_poly.pdbx_strand_id
1 'polypeptide(L)'
;MAFLRILPLWRIVTSNAHALPGDLDMVLPYLQGDGWPADLAESLTAPTPVRSAGKSPRYIRNAQRALAGALPGGRSLMVPKQGHQGRGRALAEPLRRFFLAADDDRAGPVRREPPGERCGPGLRDRA
;
A
#
# COMPACT_ATOMS: atom_id res chain seq x y z
N MET A 1 15.82 26.34 -7.51
CA MET A 1 15.83 24.91 -7.91
C MET A 1 17.02 24.47 -8.79
N ALA A 2 18.09 25.27 -8.95
CA ALA A 2 19.26 24.85 -9.74
C ALA A 2 20.26 23.97 -8.96
N PHE A 3 20.38 24.19 -7.64
CA PHE A 3 21.30 23.45 -6.77
C PHE A 3 21.05 21.95 -6.70
N LEU A 4 19.80 21.49 -6.91
CA LEU A 4 19.51 20.06 -6.94
C LEU A 4 20.32 19.34 -8.03
N ARG A 5 20.56 20.00 -9.18
CA ARG A 5 21.29 19.42 -10.32
C ARG A 5 22.75 19.08 -10.03
N ILE A 6 23.35 19.71 -9.03
CA ILE A 6 24.74 19.46 -8.63
C ILE A 6 24.86 18.41 -7.53
N LEU A 7 23.76 17.99 -6.91
CA LEU A 7 23.79 16.91 -5.93
C LEU A 7 23.93 15.55 -6.64
N PRO A 8 24.74 14.62 -6.11
CA PRO A 8 24.86 13.26 -6.66
C PRO A 8 23.51 12.54 -6.82
N LEU A 9 22.55 12.87 -5.94
CA LEU A 9 21.18 12.37 -5.98
C LEU A 9 20.47 12.68 -7.30
N TRP A 10 20.74 13.83 -7.92
CA TRP A 10 20.08 14.22 -9.18
C TRP A 10 20.33 13.20 -10.29
N ARG A 11 21.56 12.71 -10.41
CA ARG A 11 21.92 11.71 -11.42
C ARG A 11 21.14 10.41 -11.25
N ILE A 12 20.86 10.00 -10.01
CA ILE A 12 20.08 8.81 -9.66
C ILE A 12 18.59 9.00 -9.97
N VAL A 13 18.05 10.19 -9.68
CA VAL A 13 16.65 10.49 -9.95
C VAL A 13 16.42 10.59 -11.46
N THR A 14 17.32 11.25 -12.20
CA THR A 14 17.17 11.42 -13.65
C THR A 14 17.49 10.16 -14.45
N SER A 15 18.28 9.21 -13.93
CA SER A 15 18.54 7.95 -14.66
C SER A 15 17.26 7.15 -14.90
N ASN A 16 16.26 7.31 -14.02
CA ASN A 16 14.95 6.66 -14.14
C ASN A 16 13.89 7.57 -14.79
N ALA A 17 14.26 8.74 -15.33
CA ALA A 17 13.31 9.70 -15.87
C ALA A 17 12.45 9.13 -17.01
N HIS A 18 12.98 8.16 -17.76
CA HIS A 18 12.26 7.48 -18.83
C HIS A 18 11.06 6.65 -18.36
N ALA A 19 11.04 6.22 -17.09
CA ALA A 19 9.92 5.47 -16.51
C ALA A 19 8.79 6.39 -16.01
N LEU A 20 9.05 7.70 -15.84
CA LEU A 20 8.10 8.63 -15.25
C LEU A 20 6.73 8.67 -15.93
N PRO A 21 6.62 8.67 -17.27
CA PRO A 21 5.29 8.64 -17.91
C PRO A 21 4.48 7.41 -17.47
N GLY A 22 5.09 6.22 -17.49
CA GLY A 22 4.42 4.98 -17.06
C GLY A 22 4.09 4.96 -15.57
N ASP A 23 4.99 5.46 -14.72
CA ASP A 23 4.74 5.60 -13.28
C ASP A 23 3.56 6.54 -13.02
N LEU A 24 3.49 7.66 -13.74
CA LEU A 24 2.40 8.63 -13.61
C LEU A 24 1.08 8.08 -14.13
N ASP A 25 1.05 7.40 -15.28
CA ASP A 25 -0.16 6.79 -15.82
C ASP A 25 -0.74 5.74 -14.86
N MET A 26 0.13 4.99 -14.18
CA MET A 26 -0.30 4.00 -13.19
C MET A 26 -0.82 4.64 -11.90
N VAL A 27 -0.21 5.75 -11.46
CA VAL A 27 -0.40 6.26 -10.10
C VAL A 27 -1.37 7.44 -10.03
N LEU A 28 -1.37 8.34 -11.03
CA LEU A 28 -2.21 9.54 -11.05
C LEU A 28 -3.71 9.25 -10.94
N PRO A 29 -4.28 8.22 -11.60
CA PRO A 29 -5.71 7.94 -11.48
C PRO A 29 -6.14 7.60 -10.04
N TYR A 30 -5.23 7.06 -9.22
CA TYR A 30 -5.55 6.53 -7.89
C TYR A 30 -5.02 7.40 -6.73
N LEU A 31 -4.21 8.43 -7.01
CA LEU A 31 -3.73 9.39 -6.00
C LEU A 31 -4.65 10.60 -5.80
N GLN A 32 -5.95 10.46 -6.08
CA GLN A 32 -6.93 11.56 -5.93
C GLN A 32 -7.61 11.60 -4.55
N GLY A 33 -7.23 10.70 -3.64
CA GLY A 33 -7.85 10.58 -2.31
C GLY A 33 -9.18 9.81 -2.32
N ASP A 34 -9.57 9.26 -3.47
CA ASP A 34 -10.73 8.39 -3.62
C ASP A 34 -10.36 6.93 -3.31
N GLY A 35 -11.39 6.12 -3.03
CA GLY A 35 -11.23 4.69 -2.83
C GLY A 35 -10.73 3.99 -4.09
N TRP A 36 -10.17 2.79 -3.93
CA TRP A 36 -9.77 1.97 -5.06
C TRP A 36 -11.01 1.45 -5.82
N PRO A 37 -10.97 1.35 -7.17
CA PRO A 37 -12.12 0.86 -7.94
C PRO A 37 -12.53 -0.54 -7.48
N ALA A 38 -13.83 -0.73 -7.25
CA ALA A 38 -14.36 -1.97 -6.68
C ALA A 38 -14.17 -3.17 -7.62
N ASP A 39 -14.40 -2.97 -8.92
CA ASP A 39 -14.18 -3.95 -9.98
C ASP A 39 -12.72 -4.43 -10.03
N LEU A 40 -11.77 -3.49 -9.91
CA LEU A 40 -10.36 -3.83 -9.86
C LEU A 40 -10.02 -4.59 -8.59
N ALA A 41 -10.53 -4.15 -7.43
CA ALA A 41 -10.29 -4.80 -6.16
C ALA A 41 -10.83 -6.23 -6.13
N GLU A 42 -12.05 -6.45 -6.65
CA GLU A 42 -12.70 -7.77 -6.73
C GLU A 42 -11.95 -8.74 -7.65
N SER A 43 -11.32 -8.22 -8.71
CA SER A 43 -10.53 -9.06 -9.62
C SER A 43 -9.26 -9.65 -8.98
N LEU A 44 -8.76 -9.05 -7.90
CA LEU A 44 -7.54 -9.48 -7.21
C LEU A 44 -7.85 -10.52 -6.13
N THR A 45 -7.93 -11.78 -6.56
CA THR A 45 -8.28 -12.91 -5.69
C THR A 45 -7.10 -13.51 -4.93
N ALA A 46 -5.86 -13.21 -5.35
CA ALA A 46 -4.66 -13.69 -4.66
C ALA A 46 -4.56 -13.09 -3.24
N PRO A 47 -4.13 -13.87 -2.23
CA PRO A 47 -3.78 -13.32 -0.93
C PRO A 47 -2.77 -12.19 -1.09
N THR A 48 -3.10 -11.00 -0.58
CA THR A 48 -2.29 -9.80 -0.82
C THR A 48 -1.94 -9.11 0.50
N PRO A 49 -0.64 -9.00 0.84
CA PRO A 49 -0.22 -8.26 2.02
C PRO A 49 -0.14 -6.76 1.70
N VAL A 50 -0.97 -5.97 2.35
CA VAL A 50 -0.98 -4.51 2.22
C VAL A 50 -0.15 -3.89 3.34
N ARG A 51 1.03 -3.40 2.98
CA ARG A 51 2.05 -2.98 3.95
C ARG A 51 1.90 -1.51 4.36
N SER A 52 1.98 -1.25 5.67
CA SER A 52 2.20 0.10 6.21
C SER A 52 3.45 0.14 7.10
N ALA A 53 4.10 1.30 7.18
CA ALA A 53 5.25 1.49 8.05
C ALA A 53 4.83 2.24 9.33
N GLY A 54 5.34 1.85 10.49
CA GLY A 54 4.94 2.42 11.78
C GLY A 54 5.20 3.93 11.90
N LYS A 55 6.25 4.45 11.23
CA LYS A 55 6.57 5.88 11.20
C LYS A 55 5.87 6.64 10.06
N SER A 56 5.10 5.96 9.20
CA SER A 56 4.32 6.65 8.16
C SER A 56 3.26 7.55 8.80
N PRO A 57 2.93 8.71 8.21
CA PRO A 57 1.82 9.53 8.67
C PRO A 57 0.51 8.75 8.80
N ARG A 58 -0.38 9.21 9.70
CA ARG A 58 -1.66 8.53 9.97
C ARG A 58 -2.49 8.32 8.71
N TYR A 59 -2.55 9.31 7.81
CA TYR A 59 -3.33 9.20 6.58
C TYR A 59 -2.82 8.07 5.66
N ILE A 60 -1.51 7.87 5.55
CA ILE A 60 -0.93 6.74 4.80
C ILE A 60 -1.32 5.41 5.45
N ARG A 61 -1.21 5.29 6.78
CA ARG A 61 -1.62 4.05 7.48
C ARG A 61 -3.12 3.79 7.35
N ASN A 62 -3.95 4.82 7.28
CA ASN A 62 -5.38 4.70 7.02
C ASN A 62 -5.65 4.20 5.60
N ALA A 63 -5.01 4.79 4.60
CA ALA A 63 -5.13 4.38 3.20
C ALA A 63 -4.75 2.90 3.01
N GLN A 64 -3.64 2.46 3.61
CA GLN A 64 -3.22 1.06 3.54
C GLN A 64 -4.22 0.10 4.22
N ARG A 65 -4.90 0.52 5.31
CA ARG A 65 -5.96 -0.29 5.93
C ARG A 65 -7.23 -0.33 5.08
N ALA A 66 -7.62 0.80 4.48
CA ALA A 66 -8.77 0.85 3.58
C ALA A 66 -8.54 -0.05 2.36
N LEU A 67 -7.35 -0.01 1.76
CA LEU A 67 -6.98 -0.90 0.66
C LEU A 67 -7.00 -2.37 1.09
N ALA A 68 -6.44 -2.71 2.25
CA ALA A 68 -6.50 -4.08 2.76
C ALA A 68 -7.94 -4.61 2.93
N GLY A 69 -8.87 -3.74 3.35
CA GLY A 69 -10.28 -4.11 3.49
C GLY A 69 -11.05 -4.20 2.16
N ALA A 70 -10.60 -3.49 1.12
CA ALA A 70 -11.21 -3.53 -0.20
C ALA A 70 -10.87 -4.81 -0.98
N LEU A 71 -9.70 -5.41 -0.73
CA LEU A 71 -9.27 -6.61 -1.43
C LEU A 71 -9.90 -7.87 -0.84
N PRO A 72 -10.45 -8.79 -1.65
CA PRO A 72 -10.99 -10.06 -1.18
C PRO A 72 -9.99 -10.86 -0.35
N GLY A 73 -8.71 -10.88 -0.75
CA GLY A 73 -7.61 -11.55 -0.04
C GLY A 73 -6.70 -10.62 0.77
N GLY A 74 -7.11 -9.37 1.01
CA GLY A 74 -6.26 -8.35 1.61
C GLY A 74 -5.94 -8.60 3.09
N ARG A 75 -4.67 -8.42 3.48
CA ARG A 75 -4.23 -8.48 4.88
C ARG A 75 -3.37 -7.27 5.21
N SER A 76 -3.71 -6.54 6.27
CA SER A 76 -2.91 -5.40 6.71
C SER A 76 -1.63 -5.87 7.39
N LEU A 77 -0.47 -5.39 6.92
CA LEU A 77 0.85 -5.70 7.48
C LEU A 77 1.55 -4.41 7.93
N MET A 78 1.49 -4.10 9.23
CA MET A 78 2.20 -2.96 9.81
C MET A 78 3.61 -3.36 10.27
N VAL A 79 4.62 -2.68 9.75
CA VAL A 79 6.03 -2.94 10.10
C VAL A 79 6.51 -1.85 11.06
N PRO A 80 6.74 -2.17 12.35
CA PRO A 80 7.05 -1.17 13.36
C PRO A 80 8.43 -0.52 13.11
N LYS A 81 8.57 0.73 13.55
CA LYS A 81 9.82 1.51 13.53
C LYS A 81 10.39 1.81 12.12
N GLN A 82 9.71 1.39 11.04
CA GLN A 82 10.11 1.69 9.66
C GLN A 82 9.47 2.98 9.14
N GLY A 83 10.17 3.68 8.25
CA GLY A 83 9.66 4.82 7.48
C GLY A 83 9.53 4.49 5.99
N HIS A 84 9.50 5.51 5.13
CA HIS A 84 9.36 5.36 3.68
C HIS A 84 10.50 4.52 3.06
N GLN A 85 11.74 4.84 3.43
CA GLN A 85 12.95 4.06 3.09
C GLN A 85 13.13 2.91 4.10
N GLY A 86 12.27 1.89 4.01
CA GLY A 86 12.30 0.74 4.90
C GLY A 86 13.54 -0.15 4.69
N ARG A 87 14.01 -0.80 5.75
CA ARG A 87 15.11 -1.79 5.64
C ARG A 87 14.54 -3.14 5.19
N GLY A 88 15.09 -3.71 4.11
CA GLY A 88 14.65 -5.02 3.59
C GLY A 88 14.62 -6.13 4.65
N ARG A 89 15.62 -6.17 5.54
CA ARG A 89 15.66 -7.15 6.65
C ARG A 89 14.45 -7.09 7.59
N ALA A 90 13.85 -5.91 7.77
CA ALA A 90 12.66 -5.75 8.60
C ALA A 90 11.39 -6.36 7.96
N LEU A 91 11.42 -6.66 6.66
CA LEU A 91 10.32 -7.29 5.93
C LEU A 91 10.44 -8.81 5.86
N ALA A 92 11.64 -9.36 6.09
CA ALA A 92 11.91 -10.78 5.86
C ALA A 92 10.96 -11.70 6.64
N GLU A 93 10.90 -11.56 7.97
CA GLU A 93 10.04 -12.40 8.81
C GLU A 93 8.53 -12.14 8.58
N PRO A 94 8.05 -10.88 8.50
CA PRO A 94 6.64 -10.63 8.15
C PRO A 94 6.21 -11.24 6.82
N LEU A 95 7.04 -11.14 5.78
CA LEU A 95 6.75 -11.74 4.48
C LEU A 95 6.84 -13.26 4.53
N ARG A 96 7.83 -13.82 5.22
CA ARG A 96 7.93 -15.27 5.42
C ARG A 96 6.66 -15.84 6.06
N ARG A 97 6.17 -15.21 7.14
CA ARG A 97 4.90 -15.61 7.78
C ARG A 97 3.72 -15.49 6.84
N PHE A 98 3.64 -14.40 6.08
CA PHE A 98 2.55 -14.20 5.14
C PHE A 98 2.51 -15.29 4.06
N PHE A 99 3.65 -15.58 3.43
CA PHE A 99 3.72 -16.57 2.36
C PHE A 99 3.50 -18.00 2.87
N LEU A 100 4.05 -18.36 4.03
CA LEU A 100 3.86 -19.70 4.60
C LEU A 100 2.42 -19.93 5.09
N ALA A 101 1.76 -18.91 5.65
CA ALA A 101 0.36 -19.03 6.06
C ALA A 101 -0.61 -19.04 4.87
N ALA A 102 -0.28 -18.38 3.76
CA ALA A 102 -1.09 -18.41 2.54
C ALA A 102 -1.12 -19.79 1.87
N ASP A 103 -0.08 -20.61 2.06
CA ASP A 103 -0.08 -22.00 1.62
C ASP A 103 -1.04 -22.87 2.44
N ASP A 104 -1.21 -22.57 3.74
CA ASP A 104 -2.19 -23.26 4.59
C ASP A 104 -3.65 -22.88 4.23
N ASP A 105 -3.90 -21.63 3.83
CA ASP A 105 -5.24 -21.17 3.43
C ASP A 105 -5.71 -21.73 2.07
N ARG A 106 -4.81 -22.28 1.24
CA ARG A 106 -5.21 -23.11 0.07
C ARG A 106 -5.92 -24.40 0.49
N ALA A 107 -5.83 -24.81 1.76
CA ALA A 107 -6.46 -26.02 2.29
C ALA A 107 -7.91 -25.84 2.78
N GLY A 108 -8.50 -24.64 2.73
CA GLY A 108 -9.91 -24.39 3.06
C GLY A 108 -10.15 -23.18 3.97
N PRO A 109 -11.40 -22.69 4.10
CA PRO A 109 -11.64 -21.32 4.53
C PRO A 109 -11.54 -21.15 6.07
N VAL A 110 -10.68 -20.23 6.50
CA VAL A 110 -10.65 -19.69 7.86
C VAL A 110 -11.55 -18.46 7.98
N ARG A 111 -12.35 -18.43 9.06
CA ARG A 111 -13.42 -17.47 9.37
C ARG A 111 -12.91 -16.01 9.45
N ARG A 112 -13.58 -15.09 8.74
CA ARG A 112 -13.31 -13.64 8.80
C ARG A 112 -13.94 -13.00 10.03
N GLU A 113 -13.22 -12.07 10.67
CA GLU A 113 -13.74 -11.19 11.71
C GLU A 113 -14.58 -10.06 11.06
N PRO A 114 -15.73 -9.66 11.65
CA PRO A 114 -16.60 -8.66 11.04
C PRO A 114 -15.94 -7.27 10.96
N PRO A 115 -16.29 -6.47 9.94
CA PRO A 115 -15.69 -5.15 9.73
C PRO A 115 -16.04 -4.19 10.87
N GLY A 116 -15.01 -3.68 11.55
CA GLY A 116 -15.12 -2.54 12.45
C GLY A 116 -15.50 -1.25 11.70
N GLU A 117 -16.18 -0.36 12.43
CA GLU A 117 -16.89 0.84 11.98
C GLU A 117 -16.28 1.62 10.79
N ARG A 118 -17.18 2.01 9.89
CA ARG A 118 -16.92 2.83 8.70
C ARG A 118 -16.21 4.12 9.10
N CYS A 119 -15.14 4.45 8.36
CA CYS A 119 -14.54 5.78 8.42
C CYS A 119 -15.62 6.81 8.01
N GLY A 120 -15.85 7.82 8.85
CA GLY A 120 -16.90 8.83 8.70
C GLY A 120 -16.84 9.62 7.38
N PRO A 121 -17.86 10.48 7.13
CA PRO A 121 -18.10 11.08 5.82
C PRO A 121 -16.89 11.87 5.32
N GLY A 122 -16.57 11.65 4.04
CA GLY A 122 -15.47 12.28 3.34
C GLY A 122 -15.61 13.80 3.28
N LEU A 123 -14.47 14.47 3.13
CA LEU A 123 -14.32 15.93 3.06
C LEU A 123 -14.91 16.57 1.78
N ARG A 124 -15.92 15.96 1.16
CA ARG A 124 -16.59 16.47 -0.05
C ARG A 124 -17.95 17.14 0.25
N ASP A 125 -18.49 17.04 1.47
CA ASP A 125 -19.79 17.62 1.84
C ASP A 125 -19.67 18.98 2.59
N ARG A 126 -18.58 19.73 2.37
CA ARG A 126 -18.40 21.09 2.92
C ARG A 126 -17.97 22.08 1.84
N ALA A 127 -18.77 22.18 0.78
CA ALA A 127 -18.73 23.28 -0.17
C ALA A 127 -20.16 23.75 -0.45
#